data_AF-A0A3C1CXL6-F1
#
_entry.id   AF-A0A3C1CXL6-F1
#
_cell.length_a   1.000
_cell.length_b   1.000
_cell.length_c   1.000
_cell.angle_alpha   90.00
_cell.angle_beta   90.00
_cell.angle_gamma   90.00
#
_symmetry.space_group_name_H-M   'P 1'
#
loop_
_entity.id
_entity.type
_entity.pdbx_description
1 polymer ?
#
loop_
_entity_poly.entity_id
_entity_poly.type
_entity_poly.pdbx_seq_one_letter_code
_entity_poly.pdbx_strand_id
1 'polypeptide(L)'
;MSAITILLVAIVALLAGMEGILDEFQFHQPLVACTLIGLVTGHLQEGILLGGSLQMMALGWANVGAAVAPDAALASVASSIIMVLALNGGATDSAKAVTAAIAVAVPLSVAGLFLTMICRT
;
A
#
# COMPACT_ATOMS: atom_id res chain seq x y z
N MET A 1 -7.57 -11.51 12.61
CA MET A 1 -6.71 -10.37 13.03
C MET A 1 -7.13 -9.93 14.43
N SER A 2 -6.18 -9.59 15.30
CA SER A 2 -6.47 -9.06 16.64
C SER A 2 -6.78 -7.56 16.55
N ALA A 3 -7.56 -7.03 17.49
CA ALA A 3 -7.90 -5.60 17.55
C ALA A 3 -6.63 -4.71 17.61
N ILE A 4 -5.57 -5.20 18.25
CA ILE A 4 -4.28 -4.51 18.36
C ILE A 4 -3.59 -4.41 16.99
N THR A 5 -3.67 -5.45 16.16
CA THR A 5 -3.07 -5.46 14.81
C THR A 5 -3.78 -4.47 13.90
N ILE A 6 -5.11 -4.37 14.01
CA ILE A 6 -5.92 -3.41 13.25
C ILE A 6 -5.55 -1.97 13.64
N LEU A 7 -5.39 -1.70 14.94
CA LEU A 7 -4.95 -0.39 15.43
C LEU A 7 -3.58 0.01 14.87
N LEU A 8 -2.59 -0.90 14.90
CA LEU A 8 -1.25 -0.63 14.37
C LEU A 8 -1.26 -0.41 12.85
N VAL A 9 -2.04 -1.21 12.10
CA VAL A 9 -2.22 -1.00 10.65
C VAL A 9 -2.84 0.37 10.36
N ALA A 10 -3.84 0.80 11.15
CA ALA A 10 -4.45 2.11 10.99
C ALA A 10 -3.46 3.27 11.24
N ILE A 11 -2.57 3.13 12.22
CA ILE A 11 -1.52 4.12 12.49
C ILE A 11 -0.55 4.20 11.30
N VAL A 12 -0.09 3.06 10.78
CA VAL A 12 0.79 3.01 9.60
C VAL A 12 0.10 3.59 8.37
N ALA A 13 -1.17 3.28 8.16
CA ALA A 13 -1.97 3.83 7.05
C ALA A 13 -2.12 5.36 7.15
N LEU A 14 -2.30 5.90 8.35
CA LEU A 14 -2.39 7.34 8.58
C LEU A 14 -1.06 8.03 8.28
N LEU A 15 0.07 7.47 8.74
CA LEU A 15 1.41 7.98 8.43
C LEU A 15 1.70 7.96 6.93
N ALA A 16 1.43 6.84 6.26
CA ALA A 16 1.61 6.71 4.81
C ALA A 16 0.70 7.67 4.02
N GLY A 17 -0.53 7.91 4.50
CA GLY A 17 -1.48 8.84 3.87
C GLY A 17 -1.11 10.31 4.02
N MET A 18 -0.63 10.73 5.20
CA MET A 18 -0.15 12.11 5.42
C MET A 18 1.07 12.41 4.52
N GLU A 19 1.98 11.44 4.40
CA GLU A 19 3.20 11.54 3.61
C GLU A 19 3.00 11.38 2.10
N GLY A 20 1.82 10.95 1.66
CA GLY A 20 1.44 10.98 0.25
C GLY A 20 1.28 12.39 -0.31
N ILE A 21 1.15 13.40 0.56
CA ILE A 21 1.06 14.83 0.19
C ILE A 21 2.34 15.58 0.61
N LEU A 22 2.84 15.32 1.82
CA LEU A 22 4.02 16.01 2.35
C LEU A 22 5.29 15.68 1.56
N ASP A 23 5.39 14.48 0.99
CA ASP A 23 6.47 14.01 0.11
C ASP A 23 7.89 14.31 0.65
N GLU A 24 8.05 14.31 1.98
CA GLU A 24 9.28 14.75 2.65
C GLU A 24 10.07 13.55 3.19
N PHE A 25 9.40 12.60 3.85
CA PHE A 25 10.04 11.40 4.41
C PHE A 25 9.80 10.14 3.57
N GLN A 26 9.09 10.28 2.45
CA GLN A 26 8.85 9.20 1.48
C GLN A 26 8.15 7.95 2.07
N PHE A 27 7.42 8.07 3.18
CA PHE A 27 6.66 6.94 3.76
C PHE A 27 5.53 6.44 2.85
N HIS A 28 5.12 7.24 1.86
CA HIS A 28 4.18 6.82 0.82
C HIS A 28 4.78 5.82 -0.18
N GLN A 29 6.11 5.63 -0.17
CA GLN A 29 6.75 4.66 -1.05
C GLN A 29 6.22 3.25 -0.76
N PRO A 30 5.82 2.50 -1.82
CA PRO A 30 5.29 1.16 -1.67
C PRO A 30 6.17 0.22 -0.85
N LEU A 31 7.49 0.34 -1.00
CA LEU A 31 8.44 -0.46 -0.24
C LEU A 31 8.30 -0.24 1.27
N VAL A 32 8.20 1.01 1.73
CA VAL A 32 8.13 1.32 3.17
C VAL A 32 6.75 0.98 3.73
N ALA A 33 5.67 1.35 3.04
CA ALA A 33 4.31 1.10 3.50
C ALA A 33 3.99 -0.42 3.58
N CYS A 34 4.33 -1.19 2.55
CA CYS A 34 4.04 -2.63 2.53
C CYS A 34 4.87 -3.40 3.55
N THR A 35 6.12 -2.99 3.81
CA THR A 35 6.99 -3.66 4.78
C THR A 35 6.56 -3.39 6.22
N LEU A 36 6.14 -2.16 6.54
CA LEU A 36 5.60 -1.85 7.86
C LEU A 36 4.30 -2.63 8.15
N ILE A 37 3.42 -2.75 7.16
CA ILE A 37 2.18 -3.54 7.31
C ILE A 37 2.50 -5.05 7.41
N GLY A 38 3.44 -5.55 6.60
CA GLY A 38 3.93 -6.93 6.70
C GLY A 38 4.54 -7.25 8.08
N LEU A 39 5.30 -6.30 8.65
CA LEU A 39 5.90 -6.43 9.99
C LEU A 39 4.83 -6.51 11.09
N VAL A 40 3.84 -5.61 11.05
CA VAL A 40 2.73 -5.58 12.03
C VAL A 40 1.88 -6.85 11.98
N THR A 41 1.76 -7.45 10.81
CA THR A 41 0.90 -8.60 10.56
C THR A 41 1.61 -9.96 10.66
N GLY A 42 2.93 -9.96 10.83
CA GLY A 42 3.75 -11.17 10.93
C GLY A 42 4.16 -11.79 9.58
N HIS A 43 3.86 -11.13 8.46
CA HIS A 43 4.19 -11.56 7.10
C HIS A 43 5.22 -10.63 6.46
N LEU A 44 6.43 -10.63 7.01
CA LEU A 44 7.50 -9.70 6.61
C LEU A 44 8.04 -10.01 5.20
N GLN A 45 8.27 -11.28 4.87
CA GLN A 45 8.82 -11.66 3.56
C GLN A 45 7.88 -11.31 2.41
N GLU A 46 6.60 -11.60 2.58
CA GLU A 46 5.56 -11.30 1.60
C GLU A 46 5.33 -9.80 1.47
N GLY A 47 5.39 -9.04 2.58
CA GLY A 47 5.31 -7.58 2.57
C GLY A 47 6.47 -6.91 1.83
N ILE A 48 7.70 -7.41 1.99
CA ILE A 48 8.88 -6.94 1.23
C ILE A 48 8.73 -7.28 -0.26
N LEU A 49 8.28 -8.49 -0.58
CA LEU A 49 8.11 -8.92 -1.98
C LEU A 49 7.05 -8.09 -2.71
N LEU A 50 5.92 -7.85 -2.05
CA LEU A 50 4.84 -6.99 -2.55
C LEU A 50 5.35 -5.55 -2.74
N GLY A 51 5.98 -4.99 -1.71
CA GLY A 51 6.50 -3.63 -1.73
C GLY A 51 7.56 -3.41 -2.81
N GLY A 52 8.50 -4.35 -2.98
CA GLY A 52 9.49 -4.31 -4.05
C GLY A 52 8.87 -4.38 -5.44
N SER A 53 7.83 -5.20 -5.61
CA SER A 53 7.11 -5.30 -6.89
C SER A 53 6.36 -4.01 -7.22
N LEU A 54 5.64 -3.44 -6.26
CA LEU A 54 4.90 -2.18 -6.43
C LEU A 54 5.84 -0.98 -6.59
N GLN A 55 7.01 -0.98 -5.96
CA GLN A 55 8.01 0.07 -6.16
C GLN A 55 8.46 0.12 -7.62
N MET A 56 8.67 -1.03 -8.26
CA MET A 56 9.05 -1.10 -9.68
C MET A 56 7.94 -0.54 -10.60
N MET A 57 6.67 -0.64 -10.21
CA MET A 57 5.56 -0.01 -10.92
C MET A 57 5.48 1.50 -10.65
N ALA A 58 5.84 1.92 -9.44
CA ALA A 58 5.78 3.31 -8.99
C ALA A 58 7.00 4.17 -9.42
N LEU A 59 8.07 3.58 -9.98
CA LEU A 59 9.24 4.35 -10.46
C LEU A 59 8.89 5.42 -11.52
N GLY A 60 7.77 5.25 -12.23
CA GLY A 60 7.26 6.23 -13.19
C GLY A 60 6.26 7.24 -12.61
N TRP A 61 5.93 7.15 -11.32
CA TRP A 61 4.93 8.00 -10.69
C TRP A 61 5.63 9.18 -10.02
N ALA A 62 5.57 10.34 -10.67
CA ALA A 62 6.03 11.60 -10.13
C ALA A 62 4.89 12.63 -10.20
N ASN A 63 4.67 13.35 -9.12
CA ASN A 63 3.75 14.48 -9.11
C ASN A 63 4.43 15.67 -9.77
N VAL A 64 3.88 16.19 -10.87
CA VAL A 64 4.44 17.32 -11.61
C VAL A 64 3.41 18.44 -11.73
N GLY A 65 3.55 19.47 -10.89
CA GLY A 65 2.61 20.59 -10.84
C GLY A 65 1.20 20.11 -10.43
N ALA A 66 0.18 20.43 -11.23
CA ALA A 66 -1.19 19.96 -11.01
C ALA A 66 -1.46 18.52 -11.52
N ALA A 67 -0.50 17.91 -12.23
CA ALA A 67 -0.61 16.52 -12.66
C ALA A 67 -0.20 15.60 -11.52
N VAL A 68 -1.20 15.08 -10.81
CA VAL A 68 -1.03 14.15 -9.70
C VAL A 68 -0.93 12.73 -10.25
N ALA A 69 0.12 12.01 -9.88
CA ALA A 69 0.32 10.61 -10.23
C ALA A 69 -0.70 9.71 -9.49
N PRO A 70 -0.90 8.46 -9.93
CA PRO A 70 -1.76 7.53 -9.21
C PRO A 70 -1.33 7.37 -7.74
N ASP A 71 -2.29 7.19 -6.83
CA ASP A 71 -2.00 7.21 -5.39
C ASP A 71 -1.26 5.94 -4.95
N ALA A 72 0.06 6.07 -4.74
CA ALA A 72 0.94 4.97 -4.32
C ALA A 72 0.71 4.55 -2.87
N ALA A 73 0.37 5.48 -1.97
CA ALA A 73 0.17 5.22 -0.56
C ALA A 73 -1.04 4.28 -0.34
N LEU A 74 -2.19 4.66 -0.88
CA LEU A 74 -3.45 3.94 -0.76
C LEU A 74 -3.36 2.58 -1.46
N ALA A 75 -2.71 2.51 -2.61
CA ALA A 75 -2.48 1.25 -3.32
C ALA A 75 -1.64 0.27 -2.50
N SER A 76 -0.58 0.75 -1.85
CA SER A 76 0.35 -0.06 -1.06
C SER A 76 -0.26 -0.52 0.26
N VAL A 77 -1.01 0.36 0.94
CA VAL A 77 -1.71 0.03 2.17
C VAL A 77 -2.84 -0.97 1.91
N ALA A 78 -3.67 -0.74 0.89
CA ALA A 78 -4.80 -1.61 0.62
C ALA A 78 -4.37 -2.99 0.08
N SER A 79 -3.38 -3.04 -0.82
CA SER A 79 -2.86 -4.31 -1.34
C SER A 79 -2.19 -5.16 -0.26
N SER A 80 -1.44 -4.56 0.66
CA SER A 80 -0.84 -5.28 1.79
C SER A 80 -1.88 -5.80 2.78
N ILE A 81 -2.97 -5.07 3.04
CA ILE A 81 -4.11 -5.59 3.84
C ILE A 81 -4.78 -6.79 3.15
N ILE A 82 -5.02 -6.71 1.83
CA ILE A 82 -5.62 -7.80 1.05
C ILE A 82 -4.72 -9.04 1.06
N MET A 83 -3.40 -8.86 0.90
CA MET A 83 -2.42 -9.94 1.00
C MET A 83 -2.51 -10.65 2.36
N VAL A 84 -2.55 -9.88 3.46
CA VAL A 84 -2.60 -10.46 4.82
C VAL A 84 -3.93 -11.18 5.07
N LEU A 85 -5.04 -10.66 4.55
CA LEU A 85 -6.34 -11.34 4.61
C LEU A 85 -6.30 -12.66 3.82
N ALA A 86 -5.67 -12.69 2.65
CA ALA A 86 -5.55 -13.90 1.84
C ALA A 86 -4.68 -14.97 2.52
N LEU A 87 -3.57 -14.58 3.18
CA LEU A 87 -2.70 -15.51 3.91
C LEU A 87 -3.37 -16.09 5.15
N ASN A 88 -4.12 -15.26 5.90
CA ASN A 88 -4.88 -15.73 7.06
C ASN A 88 -6.15 -16.52 6.67
N GLY A 89 -6.66 -16.32 5.45
CA GLY A 89 -7.86 -16.98 4.91
C GLY A 89 -7.63 -18.38 4.34
N GLY A 90 -6.40 -18.92 4.40
CA GLY A 90 -6.10 -20.29 3.98
C GLY A 90 -5.63 -20.45 2.53
N ALA A 91 -5.21 -19.37 1.86
CA ALA A 91 -4.50 -19.51 0.58
C ALA A 91 -3.10 -20.10 0.84
N THR A 92 -2.93 -21.38 0.55
CA THR A 92 -1.70 -22.16 0.81
C THR A 92 -0.48 -21.70 -0.01
N ASP A 93 -0.65 -20.79 -0.97
CA ASP A 93 0.44 -20.25 -1.80
C ASP A 93 0.62 -18.74 -1.57
N SER A 94 1.67 -18.37 -0.86
CA SER A 94 2.07 -16.97 -0.63
C SER A 94 2.29 -16.19 -1.94
N ALA A 95 2.78 -16.85 -2.99
CA ALA A 95 2.96 -16.25 -4.31
C ALA A 95 1.63 -15.84 -4.98
N LYS A 96 0.56 -16.63 -4.80
CA LYS A 96 -0.77 -16.30 -5.35
C LYS A 96 -1.39 -15.12 -4.60
N ALA A 97 -1.22 -15.07 -3.29
CA ALA A 97 -1.69 -13.95 -2.47
C ALA A 97 -1.03 -12.62 -2.88
N VAL A 98 0.28 -12.62 -3.09
CA VAL A 98 1.02 -11.42 -3.56
C VAL A 98 0.57 -11.02 -4.97
N THR A 99 0.44 -11.97 -5.89
CA THR A 99 0.02 -11.68 -7.28
C THR A 99 -1.40 -11.10 -7.33
N ALA A 100 -2.33 -11.66 -6.54
CA ALA A 100 -3.68 -11.13 -6.43
C ALA A 100 -3.70 -9.72 -5.83
N ALA A 101 -2.91 -9.48 -4.78
CA ALA A 101 -2.79 -8.15 -4.17
C ALA A 101 -2.24 -7.10 -5.16
N ILE A 102 -1.25 -7.47 -5.99
CA ILE A 102 -0.73 -6.61 -7.07
C ILE A 102 -1.81 -6.27 -8.09
N ALA A 103 -2.59 -7.26 -8.52
CA ALA A 103 -3.63 -7.06 -9.54
C ALA A 103 -4.70 -6.05 -9.08
N VAL A 104 -5.02 -6.04 -7.78
CA VAL A 104 -5.99 -5.11 -7.20
C VAL A 104 -5.37 -3.75 -6.85
N ALA A 105 -4.03 -3.67 -6.70
CA ALA A 105 -3.34 -2.43 -6.37
C ALA A 105 -3.57 -1.33 -7.40
N VAL A 106 -3.46 -1.63 -8.70
CA VAL A 106 -3.56 -0.63 -9.79
C VAL A 106 -4.95 0.03 -9.85
N PRO A 107 -6.08 -0.70 -9.86
CA PRO A 107 -7.41 -0.09 -9.77
C PRO A 107 -7.59 0.77 -8.51
N LEU A 108 -7.06 0.32 -7.38
CA LEU A 108 -7.15 1.06 -6.11
C LEU A 108 -6.34 2.36 -6.15
N SER A 109 -5.17 2.40 -6.82
CA SER A 109 -4.39 3.63 -7.02
C SER A 109 -5.19 4.69 -7.77
N VAL A 110 -5.97 4.29 -8.77
CA VAL A 110 -6.81 5.20 -9.57
C VAL A 110 -7.98 5.71 -8.75
N ALA A 111 -8.61 4.85 -7.94
CA ALA A 111 -9.65 5.27 -7.02
C ALA A 111 -9.11 6.26 -5.96
N GLY A 112 -7.90 6.02 -5.45
CA GLY A 112 -7.20 6.94 -4.54
C GLY A 112 -6.90 8.29 -5.17
N LEU A 113 -6.45 8.32 -6.44
CA LEU A 113 -6.26 9.55 -7.19
C LEU A 113 -7.56 10.36 -7.33
N PHE A 114 -8.68 9.69 -7.60
CA PHE A 114 -9.98 10.37 -7.66
C PHE A 114 -10.37 10.97 -6.30
N LEU A 115 -10.16 10.23 -5.21
CA LEU A 115 -10.46 10.70 -3.86
C LEU A 115 -9.57 11.88 -3.44
N THR A 116 -8.28 11.85 -3.79
CA THR A 116 -7.35 12.95 -3.52
C THR A 116 -7.66 14.18 -4.37
N MET A 117 -8.18 14.03 -5.59
CA MET A 117 -8.69 15.16 -6.36
C MET A 117 -9.85 15.85 -5.62
N ILE A 118 -10.87 15.10 -5.17
CA ILE A 118 -12.01 15.69 -4.45
C ILE A 118 -11.57 16.38 -3.15
N CYS A 119 -10.64 15.78 -2.39
CA CYS A 119 -10.15 16.40 -1.15
C CYS A 119 -9.34 17.68 -1.38
N ARG A 120 -8.84 17.93 -2.60
CA ARG A 120 -7.96 19.06 -2.92
C ARG A 120 -8.63 20.14 -3.79
N THR A 121 -9.86 19.93 -4.27
CA THR A 121 -10.70 20.93 -4.94
C THR A 121 -11.45 21.79 -3.95
#